data_AF-A0A2I3BXP3-F1
#
_entry.id   AF-A0A2I3BXP3-F1
#
_cell.length_a   1.000
_cell.length_b   1.000
_cell.length_c   1.000
_cell.angle_alpha   90.00
_cell.angle_beta   90.00
_cell.angle_gamma   90.00
#
_symmetry.space_group_name_H-M   'P 1'
#
loop_
_entity.id
_entity.type
_entity.pdbx_description
1 polymer ?
#
loop_
_entity_poly.entity_id
_entity_poly.type
_entity_poly.pdbx_seq_one_letter_code
_entity_poly.pdbx_strand_id
1 'polypeptide(L)'
;MGGRIAMHGIAHQCFPELNIAGAIIEGGNFGLQTESEKQVRLENDARWAMRFKTEPLERVLNDWYQQAVFSSLNHEQRQTFIAKRSDNLGSAVANMLMATSLAKQAYLLPSLQKQNIPVYYLCGEKDQKFSQLAQRSGLAYRQVEGAGHNVHQEQPKQFAIHTKQIIQSHFGESNENNGNHHG
;
A
#
# COMPACT_ATOMS: atom_id res chain seq x y z
N MET A 1 -4.06 -1.96 -1.29
CA MET A 1 -4.24 -3.44 -1.35
C MET A 1 -2.96 -4.14 -1.79
N GLY A 2 -2.38 -3.78 -2.94
CA GLY A 2 -1.14 -4.41 -3.44
C GLY A 2 -0.01 -4.48 -2.40
N GLY A 3 0.26 -3.39 -1.67
CA GLY A 3 1.25 -3.40 -0.58
C GLY A 3 0.99 -4.46 0.51
N ARG A 4 -0.28 -4.78 0.82
CA ARG A 4 -0.63 -5.83 1.78
C ARG A 4 -0.33 -7.23 1.26
N ILE A 5 -0.60 -7.47 -0.02
CA ILE A 5 -0.30 -8.75 -0.68
C ILE A 5 1.21 -8.96 -0.73
N ALA A 6 1.98 -7.92 -1.10
CA ALA A 6 3.43 -7.97 -1.09
C ALA A 6 3.99 -8.27 0.30
N MET A 7 3.53 -7.54 1.33
CA MET A 7 3.93 -7.79 2.73
C MET A 7 3.57 -9.19 3.20
N HIS A 8 2.37 -9.70 2.88
CA HIS A 8 1.98 -11.06 3.24
C HIS A 8 2.90 -12.09 2.58
N GLY A 9 3.16 -11.96 1.28
CA GLY A 9 4.03 -12.88 0.56
C GLY A 9 5.47 -12.87 1.07
N ILE A 10 6.00 -11.71 1.46
CA ILE A 10 7.32 -11.61 2.10
C ILE A 10 7.30 -12.27 3.49
N ALA A 11 6.33 -11.88 4.34
CA ALA A 11 6.24 -12.35 5.72
C ALA A 11 6.04 -13.87 5.84
N HIS A 12 5.40 -14.49 4.84
CA HIS A 12 5.14 -15.92 4.77
C HIS A 12 5.99 -16.67 3.74
N GLN A 13 7.01 -16.01 3.16
CA GLN A 13 7.94 -16.62 2.19
C GLN A 13 7.23 -17.29 1.00
N CYS A 14 6.14 -16.68 0.51
CA CYS A 14 5.34 -17.22 -0.61
C CYS A 14 6.01 -17.09 -1.98
N PHE A 15 7.22 -16.52 -2.05
CA PHE A 15 7.95 -16.26 -3.28
C PHE A 15 9.36 -16.88 -3.28
N PRO A 16 9.51 -18.18 -2.96
CA PRO A 16 10.83 -18.78 -2.73
C PRO A 16 11.71 -18.82 -3.98
N GLU A 17 11.11 -18.79 -5.17
CA GLU A 17 11.82 -18.82 -6.46
C GLU A 17 12.32 -17.44 -6.91
N LEU A 18 11.86 -16.36 -6.27
CA LEU A 18 12.23 -15.00 -6.64
C LEU A 18 13.38 -14.49 -5.76
N ASN A 19 14.40 -13.90 -6.39
CA ASN A 19 15.42 -13.15 -5.67
C ASN A 19 14.89 -11.76 -5.28
N ILE A 20 13.95 -11.71 -4.33
CA ILE A 20 13.41 -10.45 -3.82
C ILE A 20 14.52 -9.74 -3.03
N ALA A 21 15.10 -8.71 -3.62
CA ALA A 21 16.18 -7.96 -3.00
C ALA A 21 15.69 -6.91 -1.99
N GLY A 22 14.43 -6.50 -2.06
CA GLY A 22 13.84 -5.49 -1.19
C GLY A 22 12.37 -5.22 -1.51
N ALA A 23 11.70 -4.44 -0.68
CA ALA A 23 10.29 -4.08 -0.86
C ALA A 23 10.04 -2.61 -0.53
N ILE A 24 9.25 -1.93 -1.37
CA ILE A 24 8.75 -0.58 -1.13
C ILE A 24 7.23 -0.65 -1.04
N ILE A 25 6.69 -0.34 0.13
CA ILE A 25 5.27 -0.48 0.44
C ILE A 25 4.62 0.90 0.53
N GLU A 26 3.76 1.23 -0.42
CA GLU A 26 2.93 2.44 -0.37
C GLU A 26 1.59 2.14 0.32
N GLY A 27 1.28 2.85 1.42
CA GLY A 27 -0.05 2.83 2.04
C GLY A 27 -0.60 1.45 2.43
N GLY A 28 0.27 0.46 2.65
CA GLY A 28 -0.11 -0.90 3.04
C GLY A 28 -0.36 -1.01 4.55
N ASN A 29 -1.53 -1.50 4.97
CA ASN A 29 -1.79 -1.72 6.40
C ASN A 29 -1.11 -3.02 6.88
N PHE A 30 -0.40 -2.99 8.01
CA PHE A 30 0.31 -4.15 8.56
C PHE A 30 -0.62 -5.25 9.10
N GLY A 31 -1.89 -4.95 9.35
CA GLY A 31 -2.86 -5.85 9.95
C GLY A 31 -3.53 -5.21 11.17
N LEU A 32 -4.72 -5.70 11.52
CA LEU A 32 -5.43 -5.26 12.72
C LEU A 32 -5.00 -6.12 13.90
N GLN A 33 -4.88 -5.52 15.09
CA GLN A 33 -4.33 -6.20 16.26
C GLN A 33 -5.41 -6.87 17.09
N THR A 34 -6.62 -6.30 17.14
CA THR A 34 -7.71 -6.81 17.97
C THR A 34 -8.79 -7.50 17.15
N GLU A 35 -9.44 -8.50 17.74
CA GLU A 35 -10.59 -9.18 17.12
C GLU A 35 -11.77 -8.24 16.90
N SER A 36 -11.97 -7.25 17.79
CA SER A 36 -13.01 -6.22 17.63
C SER A 36 -12.79 -5.38 16.37
N GLU A 37 -11.57 -4.90 16.13
CA GLU A 37 -11.25 -4.16 14.90
C GLU A 37 -11.43 -5.02 13.65
N LYS A 38 -11.03 -6.30 13.71
CA LYS A 38 -11.24 -7.24 12.60
C LYS A 38 -12.71 -7.45 12.31
N GLN A 39 -13.55 -7.61 13.33
CA GLN A 39 -14.99 -7.78 13.17
C GLN A 39 -15.63 -6.53 12.54
N VAL A 40 -15.34 -5.33 13.07
CA VAL A 40 -15.81 -4.06 12.48
C VAL A 40 -15.36 -3.93 11.02
N ARG A 41 -14.12 -4.32 10.72
CA ARG A 41 -13.59 -4.28 9.36
C ARG A 41 -14.29 -5.27 8.44
N LEU A 42 -14.56 -6.48 8.92
CA LEU A 42 -15.22 -7.54 8.15
C LEU A 42 -16.65 -7.14 7.78
N GLU A 43 -17.39 -6.58 8.73
CA GLU A 43 -18.74 -6.07 8.51
C GLU A 43 -18.76 -4.91 7.50
N ASN A 44 -17.79 -4.00 7.61
CA ASN A 44 -17.65 -2.91 6.65
C ASN A 44 -17.31 -3.42 5.23
N ASP A 45 -16.34 -4.34 5.11
CA ASP A 45 -15.97 -4.92 3.82
C ASP A 45 -17.13 -5.75 3.22
N ALA A 46 -17.91 -6.46 4.06
CA ALA A 46 -19.10 -7.21 3.63
C ALA A 46 -20.20 -6.29 3.11
N ARG A 47 -20.44 -5.15 3.76
CA ARG A 47 -21.37 -4.12 3.25
C ARG A 47 -20.92 -3.62 1.89
N TRP A 48 -19.65 -3.21 1.74
CA TRP A 48 -19.12 -2.78 0.44
C TRP A 48 -19.21 -3.86 -0.63
N ALA A 49 -18.88 -5.11 -0.30
CA ALA A 49 -18.97 -6.23 -1.23
C ALA A 49 -20.40 -6.47 -1.70
N MET A 50 -21.40 -6.31 -0.83
CA MET A 50 -22.81 -6.37 -1.23
C MET A 50 -23.14 -5.24 -2.22
N ARG A 51 -22.78 -4.00 -1.89
CA ARG A 51 -23.01 -2.84 -2.77
C ARG A 51 -22.40 -3.03 -4.15
N PHE A 52 -21.14 -3.48 -4.22
CA PHE A 52 -20.46 -3.77 -5.48
C PHE A 52 -21.15 -4.87 -6.31
N LYS A 53 -21.90 -5.79 -5.68
CA LYS A 53 -22.64 -6.85 -6.37
C LYS A 53 -24.01 -6.41 -6.87
N THR A 54 -24.66 -5.46 -6.19
CA THR A 54 -26.09 -5.18 -6.38
C THR A 54 -26.41 -3.78 -6.87
N GLU A 55 -25.50 -2.82 -6.73
CA GLU A 55 -25.70 -1.43 -7.14
C GLU A 55 -24.88 -1.08 -8.40
N PRO A 56 -25.29 -0.05 -9.17
CA PRO A 56 -24.48 0.49 -10.26
C PRO A 56 -23.10 0.91 -9.77
N LEU A 57 -22.05 0.44 -10.44
CA LEU A 57 -20.68 0.59 -9.94
C LEU A 57 -20.26 2.05 -9.76
N GLU A 58 -20.67 2.93 -10.67
CA GLU A 58 -20.41 4.37 -10.59
C GLU A 58 -20.91 4.99 -9.27
N ARG A 59 -22.11 4.60 -8.83
CA ARG A 59 -22.70 5.06 -7.55
C ARG A 59 -21.88 4.57 -6.37
N VAL A 60 -21.51 3.29 -6.36
CA VAL A 60 -20.70 2.70 -5.29
C VAL A 60 -19.31 3.36 -5.24
N LEU A 61 -18.71 3.63 -6.40
CA LEU A 61 -17.41 4.30 -6.51
C LEU A 61 -17.46 5.75 -6.02
N ASN A 62 -18.57 6.48 -6.28
CA ASN A 62 -18.74 7.83 -5.75
C ASN A 62 -18.64 7.85 -4.23
N ASP A 63 -19.34 6.95 -3.55
CA ASP A 63 -19.25 6.82 -2.09
C ASP A 63 -17.89 6.28 -1.63
N TRP A 64 -17.31 5.35 -2.42
CA TRP A 64 -16.01 4.76 -2.11
C TRP A 64 -14.91 5.82 -1.98
N TYR A 65 -14.88 6.83 -2.86
CA TYR A 65 -13.89 7.92 -2.80
C TYR A 65 -14.22 9.02 -1.80
N GLN A 66 -15.34 8.93 -1.07
CA GLN A 66 -15.63 9.81 0.06
C GLN A 66 -15.09 9.28 1.39
N GLN A 67 -14.56 8.05 1.42
CA GLN A 67 -13.93 7.50 2.62
C GLN A 67 -12.74 8.36 3.07
N ALA A 68 -12.51 8.42 4.39
CA ALA A 68 -11.50 9.29 5.00
C ALA A 68 -10.07 9.12 4.45
N VAL A 69 -9.73 7.92 3.97
CA VAL A 69 -8.43 7.64 3.33
C VAL A 69 -8.23 8.40 2.00
N PHE A 70 -9.31 8.88 1.38
CA PHE A 70 -9.31 9.64 0.14
C PHE A 70 -9.66 11.13 0.35
N SER A 71 -9.58 11.63 1.59
CA SER A 71 -9.90 13.02 1.92
C SER A 71 -9.01 14.05 1.22
N SER A 72 -7.79 13.66 0.81
CA SER A 72 -6.87 14.50 0.04
C SER A 72 -7.32 14.74 -1.41
N LEU A 73 -8.20 13.89 -1.94
CA LEU A 73 -8.64 13.98 -3.34
C LEU A 73 -9.66 15.11 -3.52
N ASN A 74 -9.39 15.98 -4.49
CA ASN A 74 -10.35 16.98 -4.95
C ASN A 74 -11.45 16.36 -5.82
N HIS A 75 -12.48 17.14 -6.15
CA HIS A 75 -13.63 16.66 -6.92
C HIS A 75 -13.24 16.08 -8.29
N GLU A 76 -12.37 16.78 -9.04
CA GLU A 76 -11.94 16.37 -10.39
C GLU A 76 -11.16 15.04 -10.36
N GLN A 77 -10.27 14.88 -9.38
CA GLN A 77 -9.53 13.64 -9.16
C GLN A 77 -10.47 12.47 -8.85
N ARG A 78 -11.50 12.69 -8.03
CA ARG A 78 -12.51 11.66 -7.73
C ARG A 78 -13.27 11.25 -8.98
N GLN A 79 -13.74 12.22 -9.78
CA GLN A 79 -14.44 11.94 -11.03
C GLN A 79 -13.57 11.13 -12.02
N THR A 80 -12.28 11.47 -12.11
CA THR A 80 -11.32 10.72 -12.94
C THR A 80 -11.19 9.26 -12.48
N PHE A 81 -11.13 9.01 -11.17
CA PHE A 81 -11.06 7.64 -10.65
C PHE A 81 -12.35 6.86 -10.79
N ILE A 82 -13.51 7.52 -10.67
CA ILE A 82 -14.81 6.91 -10.90
C ILE A 82 -14.87 6.45 -12.36
N ALA A 83 -14.70 7.37 -13.32
CA ALA A 83 -14.73 7.05 -14.74
C ALA A 83 -13.78 5.91 -15.12
N LYS A 84 -12.54 5.94 -14.63
CA LYS A 84 -11.53 4.89 -14.91
C LYS A 84 -11.88 3.51 -14.34
N ARG A 85 -12.70 3.44 -13.28
CA ARG A 85 -12.99 2.19 -12.57
C ARG A 85 -14.43 1.72 -12.73
N SER A 86 -15.30 2.53 -13.33
CA SER A 86 -16.70 2.18 -13.64
C SER A 86 -16.83 1.01 -14.62
N ASP A 87 -15.79 0.73 -15.41
CA ASP A 87 -15.75 -0.41 -16.33
C ASP A 87 -15.37 -1.74 -15.66
N ASN A 88 -15.03 -1.73 -14.36
CA ASN A 88 -14.75 -2.98 -13.65
C ASN A 88 -16.02 -3.83 -13.46
N LEU A 89 -15.85 -5.14 -13.38
CA LEU A 89 -16.93 -6.03 -12.99
C LEU A 89 -17.14 -5.98 -11.47
N GLY A 90 -18.24 -5.37 -11.02
CA GLY A 90 -18.53 -5.18 -9.59
C GLY A 90 -18.48 -6.46 -8.75
N SER A 91 -18.97 -7.58 -9.28
CA SER A 91 -18.89 -8.89 -8.60
C SER A 91 -17.46 -9.39 -8.40
N ALA A 92 -16.56 -9.16 -9.37
CA ALA A 92 -15.14 -9.49 -9.25
C ALA A 92 -14.45 -8.62 -8.19
N VAL A 93 -14.77 -7.31 -8.16
CA VAL A 93 -14.28 -6.38 -7.12
C VAL A 93 -14.72 -6.83 -5.73
N ALA A 94 -16.00 -7.18 -5.57
CA ALA A 94 -16.55 -7.68 -4.32
C ALA A 94 -15.86 -8.97 -3.83
N ASN A 95 -15.63 -9.91 -4.75
CA ASN A 95 -14.97 -11.17 -4.43
C ASN A 95 -13.52 -10.93 -3.98
N MET A 96 -12.77 -10.08 -4.70
CA MET A 96 -11.40 -9.73 -4.33
C MET A 96 -11.33 -8.98 -2.98
N LEU A 97 -12.28 -8.07 -2.73
CA LEU A 97 -12.39 -7.36 -1.45
C LEU A 97 -12.57 -8.33 -0.28
N MET A 98 -13.48 -9.30 -0.41
CA MET A 98 -13.72 -10.28 0.65
C MET A 98 -12.61 -11.32 0.78
N ALA A 99 -12.00 -11.75 -0.32
CA ALA A 99 -10.88 -12.69 -0.30
C ALA A 99 -9.66 -12.09 0.39
N THR A 100 -9.41 -10.80 0.18
CA THR A 100 -8.22 -10.09 0.70
C THR A 100 -8.56 -9.06 1.78
N SER A 101 -9.71 -9.19 2.44
CA SER A 101 -10.17 -8.27 3.49
C SER A 101 -9.08 -8.11 4.55
N LEU A 102 -8.88 -6.87 5.01
CA LEU A 102 -7.91 -6.58 6.07
C LEU A 102 -8.27 -7.32 7.38
N ALA A 103 -9.54 -7.63 7.59
CA ALA A 103 -10.00 -8.41 8.75
C ALA A 103 -9.39 -9.82 8.81
N LYS A 104 -9.02 -10.38 7.65
CA LYS A 104 -8.45 -11.73 7.53
C LYS A 104 -6.92 -11.74 7.53
N GLN A 105 -6.29 -10.56 7.50
CA GLN A 105 -4.84 -10.45 7.47
C GLN A 105 -4.28 -10.60 8.89
N ALA A 106 -3.23 -11.42 9.03
CA ALA A 106 -2.44 -11.45 10.26
C ALA A 106 -1.76 -10.09 10.52
N TYR A 107 -1.36 -9.84 11.76
CA TYR A 107 -0.54 -8.67 12.07
C TYR A 107 0.92 -8.95 11.66
N LEU A 108 1.35 -8.36 10.54
CA LEU A 108 2.58 -8.71 9.85
C LEU A 108 3.81 -7.93 10.33
N LEU A 109 3.64 -6.83 11.05
CA LEU A 109 4.76 -5.93 11.39
C LEU A 109 5.94 -6.65 12.08
N PRO A 110 5.73 -7.55 13.08
CA PRO A 110 6.84 -8.24 13.73
C PRO A 110 7.58 -9.19 12.78
N SER A 111 6.91 -9.76 11.79
CA SER A 111 7.55 -10.60 10.76
C SER A 111 8.34 -9.74 9.78
N LEU A 112 7.80 -8.59 9.37
CA LEU A 112 8.46 -7.66 8.46
C LEU A 112 9.74 -7.05 9.05
N GLN A 113 9.74 -6.73 10.34
CA GLN A 113 10.93 -6.22 11.05
C GLN A 113 12.07 -7.24 11.15
N LYS A 114 11.78 -8.55 11.00
CA LYS A 114 12.76 -9.64 11.06
C LYS A 114 13.26 -10.08 9.68
N GLN A 115 12.80 -9.43 8.61
CA GLN A 115 13.23 -9.78 7.27
C GLN A 115 14.69 -9.39 7.04
N ASN A 116 15.42 -10.23 6.32
CA ASN A 116 16.81 -9.96 5.93
C ASN A 116 16.88 -8.98 4.75
N ILE A 117 15.76 -8.72 4.09
CA ILE A 117 15.66 -7.77 2.98
C ILE A 117 15.19 -6.40 3.48
N PRO A 118 15.65 -5.29 2.89
CA PRO A 118 15.13 -3.97 3.22
C PRO A 118 13.64 -3.86 2.90
N VAL A 119 12.83 -3.56 3.90
CA VAL A 119 11.41 -3.22 3.75
C VAL A 119 11.22 -1.73 4.05
N TYR A 120 10.91 -0.97 3.00
CA TYR A 120 10.68 0.47 3.06
C TYR A 120 9.20 0.79 3.00
N TYR A 121 8.78 1.76 3.81
CA TYR A 121 7.41 2.26 3.81
C TYR A 121 7.33 3.65 3.17
N LEU A 122 6.34 3.88 2.31
CA LEU A 122 6.09 5.17 1.69
C LEU A 122 4.64 5.59 1.98
N CYS A 123 4.47 6.81 2.47
CA CYS A 123 3.15 7.40 2.73
C CYS A 123 3.13 8.88 2.38
N GLY A 124 1.95 9.42 2.09
CA GLY A 124 1.78 10.85 1.94
C GLY A 124 1.58 11.50 3.30
N GLU A 125 2.12 12.71 3.45
CA GLU A 125 2.00 13.52 4.66
C GLU A 125 0.53 13.76 5.08
N LYS A 126 -0.37 13.97 4.11
CA LYS A 126 -1.79 14.23 4.36
C LYS A 126 -2.56 12.96 4.75
N ASP A 127 -1.97 11.79 4.58
CA ASP A 127 -2.54 10.53 5.06
C ASP A 127 -2.12 10.28 6.50
N GLN A 128 -2.84 10.90 7.44
CA GLN A 128 -2.55 10.83 8.87
C GLN A 128 -2.52 9.38 9.38
N LYS A 129 -3.44 8.53 8.91
CA LYS A 129 -3.54 7.14 9.37
C LYS A 129 -2.29 6.35 9.00
N PHE A 130 -1.87 6.42 7.74
CA PHE A 130 -0.73 5.63 7.28
C PHE A 130 0.61 6.28 7.62
N SER A 131 0.64 7.61 7.79
CA SER A 131 1.77 8.33 8.39
C SER A 131 2.05 7.88 9.83
N GLN A 132 1.01 7.79 10.67
CA GLN A 132 1.16 7.28 12.03
C GLN A 132 1.58 5.80 12.07
N LEU A 133 1.03 4.98 11.17
CA LEU A 133 1.45 3.58 11.03
C LEU A 133 2.92 3.48 10.64
N ALA A 134 3.38 4.27 9.67
CA ALA A 134 4.77 4.29 9.24
C ALA A 134 5.71 4.70 10.39
N GLN A 135 5.38 5.79 11.08
CA GLN A 135 6.20 6.30 12.20
C GLN A 135 6.30 5.29 13.36
N ARG A 136 5.22 4.57 13.67
CA ARG A 136 5.19 3.56 14.75
C ARG A 136 5.75 2.20 14.31
N SER A 137 6.01 2.01 13.01
CA SER A 137 6.40 0.71 12.48
C SER A 137 7.82 0.30 12.85
N GLY A 138 8.71 1.24 13.14
CA GLY A 138 10.15 0.98 13.27
C GLY A 138 10.82 0.53 11.96
N LEU A 139 10.10 0.49 10.84
CA LEU A 139 10.66 0.29 9.50
C LEU A 139 11.23 1.61 8.98
N ALA A 140 12.17 1.52 8.04
CA ALA A 140 12.60 2.69 7.30
C ALA A 140 11.42 3.24 6.47
N TYR A 141 11.15 4.54 6.55
CA TYR A 141 10.02 5.14 5.85
C TYR A 141 10.31 6.51 5.25
N ARG A 142 9.49 6.91 4.27
CA ARG A 142 9.45 8.26 3.69
C ARG A 142 8.03 8.80 3.71
N GLN A 143 7.90 10.03 4.19
CA GLN A 143 6.68 10.84 4.07
C GLN A 143 6.85 11.80 2.91
N VAL A 144 5.90 11.79 1.97
CA VAL A 144 5.91 12.66 0.80
C VAL A 144 5.01 13.85 1.04
N GLU A 145 5.62 15.03 1.06
CA GLU A 145 4.94 16.31 1.30
C GLU A 145 3.85 16.57 0.26
N GLY A 146 2.72 17.10 0.71
CA GLY A 146 1.64 17.52 -0.17
C GLY A 146 0.80 16.37 -0.77
N ALA A 147 1.15 15.10 -0.53
CA ALA A 147 0.41 13.92 -1.00
C ALA A 147 -0.47 13.30 0.11
N GLY A 148 -1.59 12.68 -0.27
CA GLY A 148 -2.38 11.79 0.56
C GLY A 148 -2.06 10.31 0.35
N HIS A 149 -3.09 9.46 0.29
CA HIS A 149 -2.90 8.00 0.29
C HIS A 149 -2.26 7.47 -1.00
N ASN A 150 -2.63 8.03 -2.16
CA ASN A 150 -2.14 7.56 -3.45
C ASN A 150 -0.99 8.46 -3.92
N VAL A 151 0.13 8.42 -3.22
CA VAL A 151 1.30 9.28 -3.48
C VAL A 151 1.77 9.17 -4.92
N HIS A 152 1.80 7.96 -5.49
CA HIS A 152 2.22 7.78 -6.88
C HIS A 152 1.30 8.48 -7.90
N GLN A 153 0.05 8.79 -7.55
CA GLN A 153 -0.88 9.57 -8.39
C GLN A 153 -0.81 11.07 -8.07
N GLU A 154 -0.76 11.42 -6.79
CA GLU A 154 -0.80 12.82 -6.34
C GLU A 154 0.54 13.54 -6.54
N GLN A 155 1.66 12.84 -6.34
CA GLN A 155 3.03 13.34 -6.47
C GLN A 155 3.93 12.34 -7.22
N PRO A 156 3.64 12.03 -8.50
CA PRO A 156 4.35 10.99 -9.26
C PRO A 156 5.86 11.23 -9.35
N LYS A 157 6.27 12.50 -9.51
CA LYS A 157 7.70 12.87 -9.57
C LYS A 157 8.42 12.59 -8.25
N GLN A 158 7.83 12.96 -7.12
CA GLN A 158 8.42 12.72 -5.79
C GLN A 158 8.45 11.23 -5.46
N PHE A 159 7.38 10.51 -5.78
CA PHE A 159 7.34 9.05 -5.65
C PHE A 159 8.52 8.40 -6.40
N ALA A 160 8.73 8.75 -7.66
CA ALA A 160 9.83 8.23 -8.47
C ALA A 160 11.22 8.59 -7.91
N ILE A 161 11.42 9.82 -7.44
CA ILE A 161 12.68 10.27 -6.81
C ILE A 161 12.97 9.43 -5.56
N HIS A 162 12.00 9.27 -4.67
CA HIS A 162 12.19 8.50 -3.44
C HIS A 162 12.42 7.01 -3.73
N THR A 163 11.69 6.42 -4.67
CA THR A 163 11.93 5.05 -5.12
C THR A 163 13.36 4.88 -5.64
N LYS A 164 13.83 5.79 -6.49
CA LYS A 164 15.21 5.77 -7.01
C LYS A 164 16.24 5.87 -5.89
N GLN A 165 16.05 6.81 -4.95
CA GLN A 165 16.94 6.98 -3.80
C GLN A 165 17.02 5.73 -2.93
N ILE A 166 15.87 5.09 -2.65
CA ILE A 166 15.82 3.84 -1.88
C ILE A 166 16.58 2.74 -2.61
N ILE A 167 16.37 2.58 -3.92
CA ILE A 167 17.08 1.58 -4.71
C ILE A 167 18.59 1.86 -4.68
N GLN A 168 19.00 3.11 -4.88
CA GLN A 168 20.42 3.49 -4.88
C GLN A 168 21.09 3.31 -3.52
N SER A 169 20.41 3.59 -2.40
CA SER A 169 21.00 3.42 -1.08
C SER A 169 21.24 1.96 -0.69
N HIS A 170 20.50 1.02 -1.28
CA HIS A 170 20.61 -0.41 -0.97
C HIS A 170 21.38 -1.23 -2.01
N PHE A 171 21.48 -0.72 -3.24
CA PHE A 171 22.08 -1.46 -4.36
C PHE A 171 23.13 -0.64 -5.14
N GLY A 172 23.44 0.60 -4.72
CA GLY A 172 24.34 1.50 -5.43
C GLY A 172 25.82 1.38 -5.07
N GLU A 173 26.18 0.80 -3.92
CA GLU A 173 27.59 0.67 -3.49
C GLU A 173 28.20 -0.67 -3.90
N SER A 174 28.30 -0.93 -5.20
CA SER A 174 29.03 -2.11 -5.71
C SER A 174 29.96 -1.83 -6.89
N ASN A 175 30.25 -0.57 -7.25
CA ASN A 175 31.02 -0.26 -8.46
C ASN A 175 32.14 0.77 -8.35
N GLU A 176 32.60 1.19 -7.17
CA GLU A 176 33.71 2.18 -7.06
C GLU A 176 34.97 1.72 -6.30
N ASN A 177 35.20 0.42 -6.09
CA ASN A 177 36.40 -0.06 -5.38
C ASN A 177 37.18 -1.17 -6.11
N ASN A 178 37.58 -0.94 -7.36
CA ASN A 178 38.64 -1.75 -7.98
C ASN A 178 39.39 -1.02 -9.12
N GLY A 179 39.95 0.14 -8.80
CA GLY A 179 40.72 0.95 -9.75
C GLY A 179 41.84 1.75 -9.11
N ASN A 180 42.69 1.11 -8.31
CA ASN A 180 44.06 1.57 -8.09
C ASN A 180 44.95 0.38 -7.71
N HIS A 181 45.29 -0.39 -8.74
CA HIS A 181 46.44 -1.28 -8.68
C HIS A 181 47.70 -0.47 -8.99
N HIS A 182 48.72 -0.73 -8.19
CA HIS A 182 50.07 -0.22 -8.34
C HIS A 182 50.62 -0.33 -9.77
N GLY A 183 51.40 0.68 -10.13
CA GLY A 183 52.29 0.73 -11.30
C GLY A 183 53.03 2.05 -11.31
#